data_AF-A0A955WDG2-F1
#
_entry.id   AF-A0A955WDG2-F1
#
_cell.length_a   1.000
_cell.length_b   1.000
_cell.length_c   1.000
_cell.angle_alpha   90.00
_cell.angle_beta   90.00
_cell.angle_gamma   90.00
#
_symmetry.space_group_name_H-M   'P 1'
#
loop_
_entity.id
_entity.type
_entity.pdbx_description
1 polymer ?
#
loop_
_entity_poly.entity_id
_entity_poly.type
_entity_poly.pdbx_seq_one_letter_code
_entity_poly.pdbx_strand_id
1 'polypeptide(L)'
;MRSLVVIGAVLAGVLGCTGGGGGGGDAPPDAMGPMLRDMRLPSMDAGDLGPPMDAGPMTDGPMQADTAPADAAPAEDGAPMDDATIELDAVVAADAETEEDAAVDVDAIVEVDAGPPGDCHAAVDPRPNLQLERDGRYLRLQGFPSNFVGPRGLTILLPAAYDAEPARRFPVMYMHDGQNLFDPAAAAFGVEWQVDETVDRLVAAGRIEPVIIVGVHNTADRVAEYTPSRDAGRGEGGAAAEYGRFLVNELKPFIDARLRTRCERADTGLGGSSLGGLVSLYLWREHPDVFGRIASVSPSYWWNAREAVGWVPALLDGRRDGVRVWIDAGNAEGGDEDGDGWTSVVEDARSVFEGLVDGGMRFPDEIALQEDADGQHNERTWADRLPALMVWLWGEGPGPAQRLSIRLPFPTLLVGATTPISVDARYLGDVWLTVPRTAPQLESSDPTVLGVVGTEVEAVAAGEATLTARWGDLETTLDVTVVDEAHTPIEVRVPPETPADAMVWVAGDLATLGTWRADGVLLEAAGDGRYTGLLEIPPGAPFEYKITRGTWETVEKGPNGEEIENRRGIGGEPQRAEVVRWRDIVP
;
A
#
# COMPACT_ATOMS: atom_id res chain seq x y z
N MET A 1 1.11 56.26 2.91
CA MET A 1 2.01 56.36 1.73
C MET A 1 2.15 54.94 1.19
N ARG A 2 1.31 54.51 0.24
CA ARG A 2 1.61 54.39 -1.21
C ARG A 2 3.05 53.92 -1.45
N SER A 3 3.27 52.69 -1.92
CA SER A 3 3.22 52.27 -3.35
C SER A 3 3.67 50.80 -3.42
N LEU A 4 3.47 49.99 -4.46
CA LEU A 4 2.51 49.86 -5.56
C LEU A 4 2.89 48.52 -6.23
N VAL A 5 1.89 47.71 -6.59
CA VAL A 5 1.99 46.46 -7.35
C VAL A 5 2.30 46.76 -8.83
N VAL A 6 3.03 45.87 -9.51
CA VAL A 6 3.13 45.81 -10.98
C VAL A 6 2.67 44.43 -11.45
N ILE A 7 1.54 44.43 -12.18
CA ILE A 7 1.03 43.34 -13.01
C ILE A 7 1.44 43.64 -14.45
N GLY A 8 1.90 42.63 -15.20
CA GLY A 8 2.12 42.69 -16.65
C GLY A 8 1.38 41.56 -17.35
N ALA A 9 0.25 41.88 -17.97
CA ALA A 9 -0.45 41.04 -18.94
C ALA A 9 0.12 41.27 -20.35
N VAL A 10 0.19 40.21 -21.17
CA VAL A 10 0.35 40.33 -22.63
C VAL A 10 -0.78 39.57 -23.32
N LEU A 11 -1.51 40.31 -24.15
CA LEU A 11 -2.64 39.89 -24.96
C LEU A 11 -2.21 39.34 -26.32
N ALA A 12 -3.12 38.56 -26.90
CA ALA A 12 -3.09 37.89 -28.19
C ALA A 12 -2.75 38.79 -29.41
N GLY A 13 -2.21 38.14 -30.45
CA GLY A 13 -2.13 38.65 -31.82
C GLY A 13 -2.23 37.51 -32.83
N VAL A 14 -3.43 37.30 -33.38
CA VAL A 14 -3.69 36.49 -34.57
C VAL A 14 -3.52 37.36 -35.81
N LEU A 15 -2.73 36.91 -36.79
CA LEU A 15 -2.82 37.32 -38.19
C LEU A 15 -2.21 36.20 -39.05
N GLY A 16 -3.07 35.53 -39.82
CA GLY A 16 -2.67 34.53 -40.81
C GLY A 16 -2.26 35.17 -42.14
N CYS A 17 -1.51 34.41 -42.95
CA CYS A 17 -1.55 34.43 -44.40
C CYS A 17 -0.81 33.22 -45.01
N THR A 18 -1.60 32.40 -45.73
CA THR A 18 -1.36 31.86 -47.10
C THR A 18 -0.23 30.85 -47.42
N GLY A 19 -0.67 29.68 -47.93
CA GLY A 19 -0.08 28.91 -49.06
C GLY A 19 1.06 27.97 -48.71
N GLY A 20 1.18 26.72 -49.18
CA GLY A 20 0.47 25.94 -50.20
C GLY A 20 1.47 24.95 -50.83
N GLY A 21 1.12 23.65 -50.91
CA GLY A 21 1.81 22.59 -51.67
C GLY A 21 3.17 22.13 -51.09
N GLY A 22 3.61 20.87 -51.14
CA GLY A 22 3.20 19.67 -51.86
C GLY A 22 4.47 18.84 -52.18
N GLY A 23 4.43 17.51 -51.96
CA GLY A 23 5.45 16.53 -52.36
C GLY A 23 6.70 16.50 -51.45
N GLY A 24 7.23 15.37 -50.98
CA GLY A 24 7.31 14.03 -51.55
C GLY A 24 8.77 13.72 -51.90
N GLY A 25 9.37 12.68 -51.31
CA GLY A 25 10.64 12.11 -51.79
C GLY A 25 11.67 11.68 -50.73
N ASP A 26 11.58 10.40 -50.35
CA ASP A 26 12.65 9.39 -50.17
C ASP A 26 14.14 9.76 -49.96
N ALA A 27 14.64 9.35 -48.79
CA ALA A 27 15.80 8.43 -48.55
C ALA A 27 17.28 8.93 -48.71
N PRO A 28 18.33 8.16 -48.33
CA PRO A 28 19.15 8.28 -47.09
C PRO A 28 20.69 8.32 -47.42
N PRO A 29 21.64 7.63 -46.71
CA PRO A 29 22.23 7.82 -45.37
C PRO A 29 23.76 8.17 -45.40
N ASP A 30 24.38 8.14 -44.21
CA ASP A 30 25.82 8.02 -43.89
C ASP A 30 26.75 9.24 -43.99
N ALA A 31 27.28 9.67 -42.84
CA ALA A 31 28.70 9.46 -42.46
C ALA A 31 29.13 10.36 -41.28
N MET A 32 30.10 9.84 -40.51
CA MET A 32 31.01 10.50 -39.56
C MET A 32 30.64 10.42 -38.07
N GLY A 33 31.26 9.44 -37.39
CA GLY A 33 31.69 9.58 -36.00
C GLY A 33 33.03 10.35 -35.88
N PRO A 34 33.75 10.24 -34.75
CA PRO A 34 33.67 11.20 -33.65
C PRO A 34 35.02 11.88 -33.37
N MET A 35 35.04 13.01 -32.63
CA MET A 35 36.22 13.43 -31.85
C MET A 35 35.94 14.59 -30.87
N LEU A 36 36.24 14.33 -29.57
CA LEU A 36 36.96 15.18 -28.60
C LEU A 36 36.32 16.51 -28.14
N ARG A 37 36.53 17.05 -26.94
CA ARG A 37 36.95 16.67 -25.58
C ARG A 37 36.84 18.00 -24.79
N ASP A 38 36.71 17.90 -23.46
CA ASP A 38 37.05 18.94 -22.48
C ASP A 38 36.23 20.24 -22.41
N MET A 39 35.27 20.25 -21.47
CA MET A 39 35.05 21.43 -20.63
C MET A 39 34.95 20.99 -19.16
N ARG A 40 36.04 21.24 -18.42
CA ARG A 40 36.08 21.22 -16.95
C ARG A 40 35.45 22.51 -16.43
N LEU A 41 34.51 22.38 -15.49
CA LEU A 41 34.06 23.49 -14.63
C LEU A 41 34.90 23.51 -13.32
N PRO A 42 35.15 24.68 -12.73
CA PRO A 42 36.14 24.84 -11.67
C PRO A 42 35.63 24.40 -10.28
N SER A 43 36.56 23.84 -9.50
CA SER A 43 36.45 23.52 -8.08
C SER A 43 36.33 24.78 -7.23
N MET A 44 35.36 24.81 -6.30
CA MET A 44 35.36 25.73 -5.16
C MET A 44 35.89 25.02 -3.91
N ASP A 45 36.79 25.72 -3.22
CA ASP A 45 37.46 25.31 -1.98
C ASP A 45 36.48 25.07 -0.83
N ALA A 46 36.73 24.00 -0.09
CA ALA A 46 36.17 23.74 1.22
C ALA A 46 36.95 24.52 2.28
N GLY A 47 36.32 25.54 2.85
CA GLY A 47 36.84 26.28 3.98
C GLY A 47 35.72 27.10 4.62
N ASP A 48 35.47 26.79 5.88
CA ASP A 48 34.57 27.51 6.81
C ASP A 48 33.11 27.01 6.90
N LEU A 49 32.94 25.82 7.49
CA LEU A 49 31.73 25.45 8.24
C LEU A 49 32.18 24.86 9.58
N GLY A 50 31.65 25.41 10.68
CA GLY A 50 31.91 24.95 12.05
C GLY A 50 31.43 23.51 12.29
N PRO A 51 31.75 22.91 13.45
CA PRO A 51 31.52 21.49 13.68
C PRO A 51 30.00 21.19 13.66
N PRO A 52 29.58 20.07 13.04
CA PRO A 52 28.20 19.63 13.08
C PRO A 52 27.81 19.25 14.52
N MET A 53 26.64 19.71 14.94
CA MET A 53 26.00 19.35 16.20
C MET A 53 25.62 17.87 16.16
N ASP A 54 25.92 17.18 17.26
CA ASP A 54 25.72 15.77 17.52
C ASP A 54 24.22 15.42 17.50
N ALA A 55 23.73 14.87 16.38
CA ALA A 55 22.43 14.22 16.30
C ALA A 55 22.64 12.73 16.63
N GLY A 56 22.30 12.36 17.86
CA GLY A 56 22.34 10.98 18.32
C GLY A 56 21.44 10.06 17.47
N PRO A 57 21.74 8.75 17.39
CA PRO A 57 21.04 7.83 16.51
C PRO A 57 19.58 7.64 16.96
N MET A 58 18.64 7.95 16.07
CA MET A 58 17.26 7.48 16.16
C MET A 58 17.29 5.95 16.06
N THR A 59 16.82 5.30 17.12
CA THR A 59 16.58 3.86 17.13
C THR A 59 15.10 3.68 16.87
N ASP A 60 14.76 3.18 15.67
CA ASP A 60 13.42 2.69 15.38
C ASP A 60 13.18 1.45 16.25
N GLY A 61 12.37 1.64 17.30
CA GLY A 61 11.82 0.54 18.08
C GLY A 61 10.78 -0.21 17.23
N PRO A 62 10.76 -1.55 17.25
CA PRO A 62 9.81 -2.31 16.47
C PRO A 62 8.38 -2.07 17.01
N MET A 63 7.45 -1.72 16.12
CA MET A 63 6.02 -1.86 16.42
C MET A 63 5.73 -3.34 16.66
N GLN A 64 5.46 -3.71 17.91
CA GLN A 64 5.06 -5.06 18.29
C GLN A 64 3.57 -5.08 18.65
N ALA A 65 2.86 -5.92 17.89
CA ALA A 65 1.64 -6.67 18.14
C ALA A 65 0.82 -6.34 19.40
N ASP A 66 -0.40 -5.87 19.17
CA ASP A 66 -1.48 -5.84 20.16
C ASP A 66 -1.93 -7.25 20.54
N THR A 67 -1.96 -7.51 21.84
CA THR A 67 -2.65 -8.64 22.45
C THR A 67 -3.87 -8.08 23.19
N ALA A 68 -5.06 -8.50 22.78
CA ALA A 68 -6.30 -8.13 23.45
C ALA A 68 -6.44 -8.84 24.81
N PRO A 69 -6.79 -8.14 25.91
CA PRO A 69 -7.11 -8.82 27.16
C PRO A 69 -8.58 -9.24 27.19
N ALA A 70 -8.81 -10.54 27.35
CA ALA A 70 -10.05 -11.09 27.84
C ALA A 70 -9.96 -11.18 29.36
N ASP A 71 -10.90 -10.59 30.11
CA ASP A 71 -11.09 -10.96 31.51
C ASP A 71 -12.53 -10.76 31.99
N ALA A 72 -13.11 -11.86 32.48
CA ALA A 72 -14.16 -11.89 33.50
C ALA A 72 -14.20 -13.29 34.16
N ALA A 73 -13.66 -13.38 35.38
CA ALA A 73 -13.85 -14.47 36.35
C ALA A 73 -14.78 -13.95 37.51
N PRO A 74 -15.18 -14.72 38.57
CA PRO A 74 -14.59 -15.98 39.07
C PRO A 74 -15.54 -17.01 39.81
N ALA A 75 -14.89 -18.00 40.45
CA ALA A 75 -15.27 -18.92 41.55
C ALA A 75 -15.62 -20.38 41.16
N GLU A 76 -15.16 -21.47 41.81
CA GLU A 76 -14.32 -21.73 43.00
C GLU A 76 -13.86 -23.23 43.00
N ASP A 77 -12.83 -23.52 43.82
CA ASP A 77 -12.43 -24.81 44.45
C ASP A 77 -11.76 -25.99 43.68
N GLY A 78 -10.58 -26.40 44.21
CA GLY A 78 -10.14 -27.82 44.21
C GLY A 78 -8.68 -28.14 43.80
N ALA A 79 -7.73 -28.01 44.74
CA ALA A 79 -6.33 -28.51 44.71
C ALA A 79 -6.18 -30.07 44.64
N PRO A 80 -4.96 -30.69 44.55
CA PRO A 80 -3.67 -30.31 43.93
C PRO A 80 -2.85 -31.47 43.25
N MET A 81 -1.66 -31.11 42.73
CA MET A 81 -0.39 -31.86 42.55
C MET A 81 -0.26 -32.99 41.51
N ASP A 82 0.72 -32.87 40.59
CA ASP A 82 2.03 -33.51 40.82
C ASP A 82 3.15 -32.92 39.95
N ASP A 83 4.34 -32.97 40.57
CA ASP A 83 5.63 -32.38 40.25
C ASP A 83 6.49 -33.35 39.40
N ALA A 84 7.37 -32.82 38.53
CA ALA A 84 8.66 -33.43 38.19
C ALA A 84 9.47 -32.52 37.24
N THR A 85 10.36 -31.75 37.86
CA THR A 85 11.58 -31.18 37.27
C THR A 85 12.70 -32.23 37.24
N ILE A 86 13.72 -32.01 36.38
CA ILE A 86 15.19 -32.24 36.55
C ILE A 86 15.82 -32.35 35.14
N GLU A 87 16.47 -31.28 34.67
CA GLU A 87 17.93 -31.02 34.61
C GLU A 87 18.73 -31.88 33.62
N LEU A 88 19.57 -31.20 32.81
CA LEU A 88 20.57 -31.80 31.93
C LEU A 88 21.89 -31.06 32.10
N ASP A 89 22.80 -31.70 32.82
CA ASP A 89 24.19 -31.34 33.00
C ASP A 89 25.03 -31.59 31.72
N ALA A 90 26.06 -30.75 31.55
CA ALA A 90 27.20 -30.94 30.65
C ALA A 90 28.03 -32.19 31.09
N VAL A 91 28.90 -32.83 30.31
CA VAL A 91 30.12 -32.38 29.59
C VAL A 91 30.62 -33.58 28.74
N VAL A 92 31.32 -33.34 27.63
CA VAL A 92 32.66 -33.87 27.25
C VAL A 92 32.82 -33.90 25.72
N ALA A 93 33.86 -33.19 25.27
CA ALA A 93 34.38 -33.16 23.91
C ALA A 93 35.31 -34.36 23.62
N ALA A 94 35.32 -34.80 22.35
CA ALA A 94 36.49 -35.11 21.51
C ALA A 94 36.10 -36.13 20.43
N ASP A 95 36.12 -35.73 19.16
CA ASP A 95 37.17 -36.13 18.22
C ASP A 95 36.82 -35.65 16.81
N ALA A 96 37.80 -35.01 16.18
CA ALA A 96 37.77 -34.54 14.81
C ALA A 96 38.74 -35.43 14.01
N GLU A 97 38.26 -36.07 12.95
CA GLU A 97 39.07 -36.46 11.79
C GLU A 97 38.23 -36.37 10.50
N THR A 98 38.98 -36.19 9.41
CA THR A 98 38.73 -35.64 8.08
C THR A 98 37.95 -36.51 7.10
N GLU A 99 37.36 -35.88 6.08
CA GLU A 99 37.29 -36.24 4.62
C GLU A 99 36.15 -35.41 3.98
N GLU A 100 36.13 -34.89 2.76
CA GLU A 100 37.06 -34.70 1.64
C GLU A 100 36.30 -33.76 0.67
N ASP A 101 37.01 -32.90 -0.06
CA ASP A 101 36.45 -31.93 -1.01
C ASP A 101 35.64 -32.60 -2.14
N ALA A 102 34.41 -32.14 -2.37
CA ALA A 102 33.73 -32.29 -3.65
C ALA A 102 33.32 -30.91 -4.18
N ALA A 103 34.14 -30.38 -5.08
CA ALA A 103 33.82 -29.23 -5.91
C ALA A 103 32.56 -29.51 -6.72
N VAL A 104 31.54 -28.65 -6.57
CA VAL A 104 30.37 -28.65 -7.44
C VAL A 104 30.71 -27.82 -8.66
N ASP A 105 30.71 -28.49 -9.81
CA ASP A 105 30.94 -27.96 -11.14
C ASP A 105 29.78 -27.00 -11.52
N VAL A 106 30.09 -25.70 -11.56
CA VAL A 106 29.17 -24.63 -11.98
C VAL A 106 29.33 -24.40 -13.48
N ASP A 107 28.80 -25.31 -14.30
CA ASP A 107 28.54 -25.05 -15.72
C ASP A 107 27.50 -26.05 -16.25
N ALA A 108 26.22 -25.73 -16.04
CA ALA A 108 25.11 -26.29 -16.79
C ALA A 108 23.96 -25.26 -16.88
N ILE A 109 24.17 -24.24 -17.71
CA ILE A 109 23.06 -23.44 -18.24
C ILE A 109 22.32 -24.36 -19.20
N VAL A 110 21.16 -24.88 -18.77
CA VAL A 110 20.20 -25.49 -19.70
C VAL A 110 19.46 -24.34 -20.37
N GLU A 111 19.80 -24.07 -21.63
CA GLU A 111 18.90 -23.32 -22.52
C GLU A 111 17.59 -24.10 -22.62
N VAL A 112 16.52 -23.55 -22.05
CA VAL A 112 15.18 -24.10 -22.20
C VAL A 112 14.63 -23.59 -23.52
N ASP A 113 14.64 -24.47 -24.52
CA ASP A 113 14.03 -24.24 -25.83
C ASP A 113 12.53 -23.93 -25.64
N ALA A 114 12.12 -22.71 -26.00
CA ALA A 114 10.72 -22.31 -25.99
C ALA A 114 9.99 -23.12 -27.08
N GLY A 115 9.37 -24.23 -26.66
CA GLY A 115 8.52 -25.04 -27.53
C GLY A 115 7.45 -24.21 -28.24
N PRO A 116 6.92 -24.70 -29.37
CA PRO A 116 5.96 -23.95 -30.17
C PRO A 116 4.67 -23.67 -29.38
N PRO A 117 3.96 -22.56 -29.67
CA PRO A 117 2.76 -22.18 -28.95
C PRO A 117 1.64 -23.20 -29.22
N GLY A 118 1.08 -23.81 -28.17
CA GLY A 118 -0.13 -24.62 -28.33
C GLY A 118 -0.57 -25.50 -27.16
N ASP A 119 0.33 -25.91 -26.25
CA ASP A 119 -0.07 -26.64 -25.03
C ASP A 119 0.93 -26.37 -23.90
N CYS A 120 0.62 -25.44 -23.01
CA CYS A 120 1.48 -25.14 -21.85
C CYS A 120 1.52 -26.30 -20.82
N HIS A 121 0.69 -27.34 -20.97
CA HIS A 121 0.83 -28.59 -20.22
C HIS A 121 1.87 -29.55 -20.82
N ALA A 122 2.46 -29.23 -21.96
CA ALA A 122 3.59 -29.98 -22.50
C ALA A 122 4.89 -29.75 -21.71
N ALA A 123 4.91 -28.74 -20.83
CA ALA A 123 6.04 -28.49 -19.92
C ALA A 123 6.22 -29.68 -18.97
N VAL A 124 7.45 -30.20 -18.90
CA VAL A 124 7.80 -31.28 -17.99
C VAL A 124 7.78 -30.76 -16.57
N ASP A 125 7.04 -31.45 -15.70
CA ASP A 125 7.05 -31.20 -14.28
C ASP A 125 8.49 -31.22 -13.72
N PRO A 126 9.00 -30.10 -13.16
CA PRO A 126 10.36 -30.03 -12.65
C PRO A 126 10.56 -30.87 -11.38
N ARG A 127 9.48 -31.30 -10.70
CA ARG A 127 9.54 -31.98 -9.41
C ARG A 127 8.56 -33.18 -9.32
N PRO A 128 8.69 -34.22 -10.16
CA PRO A 128 7.74 -35.35 -10.28
C PRO A 128 7.47 -36.13 -9.00
N ASN A 129 8.41 -36.12 -8.05
CA ASN A 129 8.30 -36.89 -6.83
C ASN A 129 7.63 -36.13 -5.68
N LEU A 130 7.44 -34.81 -5.80
CA LEU A 130 6.74 -34.02 -4.78
C LEU A 130 5.23 -34.31 -4.84
N GLN A 131 4.66 -34.54 -3.66
CA GLN A 131 3.24 -34.84 -3.48
C GLN A 131 2.54 -33.68 -2.79
N LEU A 132 1.34 -33.36 -3.27
CA LEU A 132 0.44 -32.42 -2.60
C LEU A 132 -0.48 -33.21 -1.68
N GLU A 133 -0.53 -32.83 -0.41
CA GLU A 133 -1.43 -33.42 0.57
C GLU A 133 -2.81 -32.78 0.42
N ARG A 134 -3.86 -33.60 0.29
CA ARG A 134 -5.22 -33.11 0.09
C ARG A 134 -6.02 -33.16 1.38
N ASP A 135 -6.62 -32.03 1.74
CA ASP A 135 -7.59 -31.90 2.82
C ASP A 135 -8.83 -31.15 2.31
N GLY A 136 -9.90 -31.89 2.03
CA GLY A 136 -11.10 -31.36 1.38
C GLY A 136 -10.80 -30.70 0.03
N ARG A 137 -10.99 -29.37 -0.03
CA ARG A 137 -10.69 -28.53 -1.20
C ARG A 137 -9.29 -27.92 -1.18
N TYR A 138 -8.55 -28.09 -0.10
CA TYR A 138 -7.19 -27.56 0.01
C TYR A 138 -6.17 -28.63 -0.40
N LEU A 139 -5.12 -28.18 -1.09
CA LEU A 139 -3.89 -28.94 -1.27
C LEU A 139 -2.76 -28.23 -0.53
N ARG A 140 -1.93 -28.96 0.20
CA ARG A 140 -0.85 -28.40 1.01
C ARG A 140 0.49 -29.08 0.71
N LEU A 141 1.56 -28.30 0.84
CA LEU A 141 2.94 -28.78 0.82
C LEU A 141 3.76 -27.88 1.74
N GLN A 142 4.41 -28.45 2.76
CA GLN A 142 5.09 -27.66 3.79
C GLN A 142 6.43 -27.05 3.33
N GLY A 143 7.11 -27.68 2.37
CA GLY A 143 8.44 -27.26 1.95
C GLY A 143 8.68 -27.56 0.49
N PHE A 144 8.09 -26.75 -0.39
CA PHE A 144 8.44 -26.78 -1.81
C PHE A 144 9.91 -26.37 -1.97
N PRO A 145 10.80 -27.26 -2.43
CA PRO A 145 12.20 -26.95 -2.63
C PRO A 145 12.40 -26.12 -3.90
N SER A 146 13.30 -25.14 -3.83
CA SER A 146 13.66 -24.29 -4.97
C SER A 146 15.17 -24.26 -5.17
N ASN A 147 15.59 -24.07 -6.41
CA ASN A 147 16.98 -23.80 -6.75
C ASN A 147 17.35 -22.31 -6.67
N PHE A 148 16.35 -21.43 -6.54
CA PHE A 148 16.54 -19.97 -6.57
C PHE A 148 16.36 -19.32 -5.20
N VAL A 149 15.50 -19.90 -4.36
CA VAL A 149 15.11 -19.33 -3.06
C VAL A 149 14.95 -20.42 -2.00
N GLY A 150 14.76 -20.03 -0.73
CA GLY A 150 14.54 -20.97 0.37
C GLY A 150 13.24 -21.79 0.19
N PRO A 151 13.18 -23.01 0.76
CA PRO A 151 11.98 -23.84 0.70
C PRO A 151 10.83 -23.18 1.45
N ARG A 152 9.60 -23.34 0.95
CA ARG A 152 8.42 -22.66 1.51
C ARG A 152 7.15 -23.49 1.43
N GLY A 153 6.20 -23.15 2.30
CA GLY A 153 4.86 -23.71 2.29
C GLY A 153 4.05 -23.29 1.07
N LEU A 154 3.13 -24.15 0.66
CA LEU A 154 2.07 -23.87 -0.30
C LEU A 154 0.74 -24.27 0.31
N THR A 155 -0.26 -23.39 0.17
CA THR A 155 -1.67 -23.72 0.43
C THR A 155 -2.48 -23.37 -0.80
N ILE A 156 -3.11 -24.36 -1.40
CA ILE A 156 -3.81 -24.22 -2.68
C ILE A 156 -5.29 -24.48 -2.45
N LEU A 157 -6.14 -23.51 -2.79
CA LEU A 157 -7.59 -23.65 -2.77
C LEU A 157 -8.08 -24.10 -4.13
N LEU A 158 -8.78 -25.24 -4.17
CA LEU A 158 -9.50 -25.69 -5.35
C LEU A 158 -10.95 -25.15 -5.34
N PRO A 159 -11.46 -24.66 -6.48
CA PRO A 159 -12.86 -24.26 -6.56
C PRO A 159 -13.79 -25.47 -6.35
N ALA A 160 -14.98 -25.26 -5.80
CA ALA A 160 -15.96 -26.35 -5.61
C ALA A 160 -16.30 -27.09 -6.92
N ALA A 161 -16.26 -26.37 -8.05
CA ALA A 161 -16.45 -26.92 -9.39
C ALA A 161 -15.34 -27.90 -9.82
N TYR A 162 -14.19 -27.94 -9.14
CA TYR A 162 -13.08 -28.81 -9.51
C TYR A 162 -13.53 -30.27 -9.54
N ASP A 163 -13.96 -30.86 -8.44
CA ASP A 163 -14.37 -32.28 -8.46
C ASP A 163 -15.70 -32.50 -9.21
N ALA A 164 -16.60 -31.51 -9.20
CA ALA A 164 -17.91 -31.61 -9.84
C ALA A 164 -17.84 -31.61 -11.38
N GLU A 165 -16.84 -30.93 -11.96
CA GLU A 165 -16.69 -30.74 -13.41
C GLU A 165 -15.33 -31.26 -13.89
N PRO A 166 -15.10 -32.59 -14.00
CA PRO A 166 -13.78 -33.19 -14.22
C PRO A 166 -13.11 -32.84 -15.55
N ALA A 167 -13.88 -32.36 -16.54
CA ALA A 167 -13.35 -31.92 -17.84
C ALA A 167 -12.96 -30.43 -17.86
N ARG A 168 -13.38 -29.64 -16.87
CA ARG A 168 -13.13 -28.20 -16.83
C ARG A 168 -11.68 -27.91 -16.45
N ARG A 169 -11.12 -26.85 -17.05
CA ARG A 169 -9.87 -26.21 -16.66
C ARG A 169 -10.17 -24.83 -16.05
N PHE A 170 -9.33 -24.39 -15.13
CA PHE A 170 -9.56 -23.21 -14.30
C PHE A 170 -8.41 -22.20 -14.42
N PRO A 171 -8.69 -20.89 -14.35
CA PRO A 171 -7.63 -19.91 -14.16
C PRO A 171 -6.93 -20.11 -12.82
N VAL A 172 -5.75 -19.52 -12.67
CA VAL A 172 -4.91 -19.64 -11.47
C VAL A 172 -4.49 -18.25 -11.00
N MET A 173 -4.65 -17.98 -9.71
CA MET A 173 -4.12 -16.78 -9.05
C MET A 173 -3.07 -17.18 -8.02
N TYR A 174 -1.83 -16.75 -8.22
CA TYR A 174 -0.74 -16.90 -7.26
C TYR A 174 -0.80 -15.74 -6.27
N MET A 175 -1.02 -16.03 -4.99
CA MET A 175 -1.09 -15.02 -3.95
C MET A 175 0.12 -15.12 -3.02
N HIS A 176 0.78 -14.00 -2.79
CA HIS A 176 1.89 -13.85 -1.86
C HIS A 176 1.39 -13.94 -0.41
N ASP A 177 2.31 -14.15 0.54
CA ASP A 177 1.97 -14.30 1.97
C ASP A 177 0.89 -15.36 2.23
N GLY A 178 1.02 -16.51 1.57
CA GLY A 178 0.01 -17.57 1.52
C GLY A 178 -0.48 -18.10 2.87
N GLN A 179 0.27 -17.88 3.95
CA GLN A 179 -0.13 -18.23 5.31
C GLN A 179 -1.22 -17.32 5.90
N ASN A 180 -1.42 -16.11 5.33
CA ASN A 180 -2.42 -15.13 5.80
C ASN A 180 -3.76 -15.19 5.02
N LEU A 181 -3.95 -16.17 4.11
CA LEU A 181 -5.05 -16.11 3.15
C LEU A 181 -6.36 -16.80 3.56
N PHE A 182 -6.28 -17.92 4.30
CA PHE A 182 -7.41 -18.88 4.46
C PHE A 182 -7.63 -19.45 5.87
N ASP A 183 -6.71 -19.17 6.81
CA ASP A 183 -6.92 -19.60 8.19
C ASP A 183 -6.42 -18.51 9.14
N PRO A 184 -7.28 -17.93 10.01
CA PRO A 184 -6.84 -16.92 10.96
C PRO A 184 -5.84 -17.50 11.98
N ALA A 185 -5.87 -18.81 12.26
CA ALA A 185 -4.90 -19.45 13.14
C ALA A 185 -3.50 -19.60 12.51
N ALA A 186 -3.41 -19.56 11.17
CA ALA A 186 -2.15 -19.59 10.43
C ALA A 186 -1.65 -18.17 10.08
N ALA A 187 -2.51 -17.16 10.16
CA ALA A 187 -2.18 -15.78 9.83
C ALA A 187 -1.22 -15.16 10.85
N ALA A 188 -0.24 -14.39 10.36
CA ALA A 188 0.81 -13.77 11.18
C ALA A 188 0.27 -12.88 12.33
N PHE A 189 -0.93 -12.32 12.16
CA PHE A 189 -1.56 -11.40 13.11
C PHE A 189 -2.94 -11.88 13.62
N GLY A 190 -3.29 -13.16 13.41
CA GLY A 190 -4.59 -13.71 13.83
C GLY A 190 -5.80 -13.23 13.02
N VAL A 191 -5.57 -12.45 11.96
CA VAL A 191 -6.57 -11.97 11.01
C VAL A 191 -6.11 -12.33 9.60
N GLU A 192 -7.02 -12.90 8.82
CA GLU A 192 -6.77 -13.36 7.46
C GLU A 192 -7.45 -12.48 6.41
N TRP A 193 -7.14 -12.74 5.14
CA TRP A 193 -7.76 -12.08 3.98
C TRP A 193 -9.16 -12.60 3.60
N GLN A 194 -9.62 -13.71 4.17
CA GLN A 194 -10.91 -14.34 3.83
C GLN A 194 -11.06 -14.64 2.33
N VAL A 195 -9.99 -15.14 1.72
CA VAL A 195 -9.93 -15.33 0.27
C VAL A 195 -10.93 -16.40 -0.18
N ASP A 196 -11.00 -17.51 0.55
CA ASP A 196 -11.90 -18.62 0.26
C ASP A 196 -13.37 -18.24 0.45
N GLU A 197 -13.76 -17.58 1.55
CA GLU A 197 -15.14 -17.11 1.71
C GLU A 197 -15.53 -16.13 0.61
N THR A 198 -14.62 -15.23 0.25
CA THR A 198 -14.88 -14.22 -0.79
C THR A 198 -15.03 -14.87 -2.16
N VAL A 199 -14.11 -15.75 -2.55
CA VAL A 199 -14.19 -16.47 -3.81
C VAL A 199 -15.46 -17.32 -3.88
N ASP A 200 -15.77 -18.10 -2.84
CA ASP A 200 -16.95 -18.97 -2.83
C ASP A 200 -18.24 -18.17 -2.95
N ARG A 201 -18.37 -17.07 -2.19
CA ARG A 201 -19.53 -16.18 -2.25
C ARG A 201 -19.70 -15.56 -3.63
N LEU A 202 -18.62 -15.10 -4.26
CA LEU A 202 -18.68 -14.48 -5.58
C LEU A 202 -18.98 -15.50 -6.69
N VAL A 203 -18.40 -16.71 -6.61
CA VAL A 203 -18.70 -17.81 -7.53
C VAL A 203 -20.15 -18.26 -7.40
N ALA A 204 -20.65 -18.44 -6.17
CA ALA A 204 -22.04 -18.82 -5.92
C ALA A 204 -23.03 -17.75 -6.43
N ALA A 205 -22.65 -16.48 -6.36
CA ALA A 205 -23.41 -15.36 -6.91
C ALA A 205 -23.25 -15.18 -8.44
N GLY A 206 -22.44 -16.00 -9.11
CA GLY A 206 -22.17 -15.89 -10.54
C GLY A 206 -21.43 -14.61 -10.94
N ARG A 207 -20.69 -14.00 -10.00
CA ARG A 207 -19.99 -12.71 -10.21
C ARG A 207 -18.58 -12.89 -10.75
N ILE A 208 -17.95 -14.02 -10.45
CA ILE A 208 -16.66 -14.44 -11.01
C ILE A 208 -16.76 -15.89 -11.46
N GLU A 209 -15.88 -16.29 -12.37
CA GLU A 209 -15.69 -17.71 -12.63
C GLU A 209 -14.91 -18.39 -11.49
N PRO A 210 -15.08 -19.71 -11.28
CA PRO A 210 -14.28 -20.46 -10.32
C PRO A 210 -12.79 -20.41 -10.70
N VAL A 211 -11.94 -20.11 -9.73
CA VAL A 211 -10.49 -19.91 -9.88
C VAL A 211 -9.73 -20.77 -8.87
N ILE A 212 -8.55 -21.27 -9.26
CA ILE A 212 -7.61 -21.92 -8.33
C ILE A 212 -6.77 -20.82 -7.67
N ILE A 213 -6.70 -20.79 -6.34
CA ILE A 213 -5.80 -19.88 -5.62
C ILE A 213 -4.58 -20.67 -5.13
N VAL A 214 -3.39 -20.23 -5.49
CA VAL A 214 -2.12 -20.79 -5.00
C VAL A 214 -1.51 -19.79 -4.03
N GLY A 215 -1.71 -20.02 -2.72
CA GLY A 215 -1.07 -19.25 -1.66
C GLY A 215 0.38 -19.69 -1.48
N VAL A 216 1.31 -18.79 -1.79
CA VAL A 216 2.76 -19.00 -1.66
C VAL A 216 3.21 -18.42 -0.34
N HIS A 217 3.58 -19.27 0.62
CA HIS A 217 4.01 -18.81 1.93
C HIS A 217 5.31 -18.02 1.81
N ASN A 218 5.45 -16.98 2.63
CA ASN A 218 6.72 -16.28 2.75
C ASN A 218 7.71 -17.08 3.61
N THR A 219 8.92 -16.56 3.74
CA THR A 219 9.99 -17.12 4.58
C THR A 219 10.59 -15.99 5.43
N ALA A 220 11.62 -16.31 6.21
CA ALA A 220 12.44 -15.29 6.89
C ALA A 220 13.06 -14.28 5.90
N ASP A 221 13.21 -14.65 4.62
CA ASP A 221 13.79 -13.81 3.56
C ASP A 221 12.73 -12.95 2.83
N ARG A 222 11.50 -12.85 3.35
CA ARG A 222 10.37 -12.13 2.72
C ARG A 222 10.77 -10.76 2.18
N VAL A 223 11.46 -9.94 2.98
CA VAL A 223 11.85 -8.58 2.54
C VAL A 223 12.80 -8.65 1.36
N ALA A 224 13.81 -9.52 1.40
CA ALA A 224 14.72 -9.73 0.29
C ALA A 224 13.98 -10.20 -0.97
N GLU A 225 13.15 -11.25 -0.84
CA GLU A 225 12.46 -11.88 -1.95
C GLU A 225 11.34 -11.03 -2.56
N TYR A 226 10.75 -10.09 -1.81
CA TYR A 226 9.66 -9.24 -2.30
C TYR A 226 10.12 -7.84 -2.74
N THR A 227 11.42 -7.56 -2.69
CA THR A 227 11.96 -6.25 -3.08
C THR A 227 12.94 -6.37 -4.25
N PRO A 228 12.77 -5.58 -5.32
CA PRO A 228 13.62 -5.70 -6.52
C PRO A 228 15.05 -5.26 -6.33
N SER A 229 15.25 -4.28 -5.47
CA SER A 229 16.57 -3.70 -5.19
C SER A 229 16.82 -3.62 -3.70
N ARG A 230 18.11 -3.58 -3.33
CA ARG A 230 18.52 -3.35 -1.95
C ARG A 230 18.32 -1.88 -1.61
N ASP A 231 17.50 -1.61 -0.61
CA ASP A 231 17.26 -0.26 -0.12
C ASP A 231 18.48 0.22 0.68
N ALA A 232 19.02 1.39 0.30
CA ALA A 232 20.23 1.92 0.91
C ALA A 232 20.02 2.39 2.36
N GLY A 233 18.82 2.87 2.70
CA GLY A 233 18.46 3.33 4.05
C GLY A 233 18.24 2.18 5.01
N ARG A 234 17.64 1.08 4.54
CA ARG A 234 17.33 -0.12 5.33
C ARG A 234 18.45 -1.16 5.35
N GLY A 235 19.28 -1.18 4.30
CA GLY A 235 20.39 -2.14 4.21
C GLY A 235 19.95 -3.58 3.91
N GLU A 236 18.77 -3.77 3.35
CA GLU A 236 18.21 -5.09 3.00
C GLU A 236 17.46 -5.02 1.66
N GLY A 237 17.06 -6.17 1.12
CA GLY A 237 16.32 -6.26 -0.13
C GLY A 237 17.11 -6.80 -1.33
N GLY A 238 16.44 -6.95 -2.47
CA GLY A 238 17.08 -7.15 -3.77
C GLY A 238 17.12 -8.58 -4.33
N ALA A 239 16.25 -9.49 -3.87
CA ALA A 239 16.17 -10.87 -4.33
C ALA A 239 14.85 -11.20 -5.06
N ALA A 240 14.09 -10.19 -5.49
CA ALA A 240 12.84 -10.44 -6.22
C ALA A 240 13.03 -11.13 -7.58
N ALA A 241 14.19 -10.98 -8.22
CA ALA A 241 14.49 -11.68 -9.46
C ALA A 241 14.58 -13.20 -9.24
N GLU A 242 15.20 -13.64 -8.15
CA GLU A 242 15.32 -15.05 -7.76
C GLU A 242 13.95 -15.62 -7.38
N TYR A 243 13.15 -14.84 -6.63
CA TYR A 243 11.77 -15.21 -6.32
C TYR A 243 10.90 -15.36 -7.58
N GLY A 244 11.05 -14.44 -8.54
CA GLY A 244 10.39 -14.52 -9.85
C GLY A 244 10.77 -15.76 -10.64
N ARG A 245 12.07 -16.12 -10.67
CA ARG A 245 12.55 -17.36 -11.30
C ARG A 245 11.96 -18.60 -10.63
N PHE A 246 11.87 -18.63 -9.31
CA PHE A 246 11.18 -19.71 -8.60
C PHE A 246 9.72 -19.83 -9.04
N LEU A 247 8.98 -18.73 -9.06
CA LEU A 247 7.56 -18.74 -9.44
C LEU A 247 7.37 -19.22 -10.89
N VAL A 248 8.12 -18.66 -11.83
CA VAL A 248 7.93 -18.88 -13.26
C VAL A 248 8.52 -20.21 -13.74
N ASN A 249 9.69 -20.60 -13.24
CA ASN A 249 10.43 -21.75 -13.77
C ASN A 249 10.22 -23.03 -12.95
N GLU A 250 9.77 -22.93 -11.69
CA GLU A 250 9.59 -24.10 -10.83
C GLU A 250 8.13 -24.27 -10.39
N LEU A 251 7.54 -23.26 -9.73
CA LEU A 251 6.22 -23.41 -9.13
C LEU A 251 5.10 -23.48 -10.16
N LYS A 252 5.03 -22.54 -11.12
CA LYS A 252 3.97 -22.52 -12.12
C LYS A 252 3.95 -23.81 -12.96
N PRO A 253 5.08 -24.31 -13.51
CA PRO A 253 5.11 -25.59 -14.21
C PRO A 253 4.69 -26.77 -13.32
N PHE A 254 5.10 -26.80 -12.06
CA PHE A 254 4.69 -27.84 -11.11
C PHE A 254 3.16 -27.88 -10.90
N ILE A 255 2.53 -26.71 -10.80
CA ILE A 255 1.08 -26.55 -10.65
C ILE A 255 0.36 -26.94 -11.96
N ASP A 256 0.80 -26.43 -13.11
CA ASP A 256 0.21 -26.69 -14.42
C ASP A 256 0.28 -28.17 -14.83
N ALA A 257 1.30 -28.90 -14.39
CA ALA A 257 1.45 -30.33 -14.66
C ALA A 257 0.52 -31.21 -13.80
N ARG A 258 0.07 -30.73 -12.64
CA ARG A 258 -0.73 -31.51 -11.67
C ARG A 258 -2.19 -31.14 -11.63
N LEU A 259 -2.50 -29.87 -11.88
CA LEU A 259 -3.84 -29.34 -11.77
C LEU A 259 -4.41 -29.04 -13.16
N ARG A 260 -5.74 -29.01 -13.25
CA ARG A 260 -6.45 -28.63 -14.49
C ARG A 260 -6.48 -27.13 -14.64
N THR A 261 -5.32 -26.54 -14.90
CA THR A 261 -5.18 -25.09 -15.10
C THR A 261 -5.48 -24.72 -16.56
N ARG A 262 -5.88 -23.46 -16.78
CA ARG A 262 -5.73 -22.71 -18.03
C ARG A 262 -4.42 -21.93 -17.86
N CYS A 263 -3.35 -22.45 -18.46
CA CYS A 263 -1.98 -22.02 -18.15
C CYS A 263 -1.51 -20.82 -18.99
N GLU A 264 -2.38 -20.29 -19.84
CA GLU A 264 -2.15 -19.10 -20.63
C GLU A 264 -2.05 -17.83 -19.76
N ARG A 265 -1.32 -16.84 -20.27
CA ARG A 265 -1.10 -15.53 -19.64
C ARG A 265 -2.39 -14.87 -19.14
N ALA A 266 -3.43 -14.86 -19.99
CA ALA A 266 -4.71 -14.20 -19.68
C ALA A 266 -5.46 -14.86 -18.50
N ASP A 267 -5.09 -16.08 -18.15
CA ASP A 267 -5.69 -16.90 -17.09
C ASP A 267 -4.77 -17.11 -15.89
N THR A 268 -3.58 -16.51 -15.94
CA THR A 268 -2.58 -16.57 -14.88
C THR A 268 -2.49 -15.20 -14.20
N GLY A 269 -2.90 -15.17 -12.94
CA GLY A 269 -2.83 -14.00 -12.09
C GLY A 269 -1.80 -14.11 -10.99
N LEU A 270 -1.36 -12.95 -10.50
CA LEU A 270 -0.52 -12.82 -9.32
C LEU A 270 -1.01 -11.66 -8.45
N GLY A 271 -0.80 -11.73 -7.14
CA GLY A 271 -1.15 -10.61 -6.26
C GLY A 271 -0.73 -10.74 -4.81
N GLY A 272 -0.73 -9.63 -4.10
CA GLY A 272 -0.48 -9.56 -2.66
C GLY A 272 -0.59 -8.13 -2.13
N SER A 273 -0.42 -7.95 -0.82
CA SER A 273 -0.39 -6.62 -0.20
C SER A 273 1.00 -6.13 0.14
N SER A 274 1.17 -4.81 0.30
CA SER A 274 2.41 -4.23 0.81
C SER A 274 3.61 -4.59 -0.09
N LEU A 275 4.66 -5.21 0.44
CA LEU A 275 5.76 -5.78 -0.36
C LEU A 275 5.27 -6.82 -1.38
N GLY A 276 4.21 -7.58 -1.05
CA GLY A 276 3.53 -8.49 -1.98
C GLY A 276 2.89 -7.74 -3.17
N GLY A 277 2.39 -6.53 -2.97
CA GLY A 277 1.88 -5.66 -4.02
C GLY A 277 3.01 -5.09 -4.89
N LEU A 278 4.13 -4.70 -4.27
CA LEU A 278 5.35 -4.24 -4.95
C LEU A 278 5.93 -5.33 -5.87
N VAL A 279 6.19 -6.53 -5.31
CA VAL A 279 6.73 -7.66 -6.08
C VAL A 279 5.78 -8.09 -7.18
N SER A 280 4.47 -7.93 -6.97
CA SER A 280 3.48 -8.22 -8.01
C SER A 280 3.66 -7.33 -9.24
N LEU A 281 3.80 -6.02 -9.05
CA LEU A 281 4.05 -5.09 -10.16
C LEU A 281 5.41 -5.39 -10.83
N TYR A 282 6.44 -5.66 -10.03
CA TYR A 282 7.76 -6.03 -10.53
C TYR A 282 7.73 -7.29 -11.40
N LEU A 283 7.09 -8.36 -10.94
CA LEU A 283 7.01 -9.63 -11.68
C LEU A 283 6.18 -9.50 -12.96
N TRP A 284 5.17 -8.63 -12.99
CA TRP A 284 4.53 -8.29 -14.25
C TRP A 284 5.48 -7.62 -15.24
N ARG A 285 6.31 -6.67 -14.76
CA ARG A 285 7.33 -5.99 -15.58
C ARG A 285 8.34 -6.96 -16.18
N GLU A 286 8.85 -7.89 -15.37
CA GLU A 286 9.92 -8.81 -15.77
C GLU A 286 9.40 -10.06 -16.50
N HIS A 287 8.15 -10.45 -16.25
CA HIS A 287 7.52 -11.62 -16.86
C HIS A 287 6.15 -11.29 -17.48
N PRO A 288 6.05 -10.29 -18.39
CA PRO A 288 4.79 -9.85 -18.96
C PRO A 288 4.12 -10.94 -19.79
N ASP A 289 4.90 -11.90 -20.33
CA ASP A 289 4.38 -13.05 -21.07
C ASP A 289 3.72 -14.13 -20.21
N VAL A 290 3.95 -14.11 -18.89
CA VAL A 290 3.45 -15.14 -17.97
C VAL A 290 2.19 -14.67 -17.26
N PHE A 291 2.14 -13.41 -16.83
CA PHE A 291 1.07 -12.90 -15.97
C PHE A 291 0.20 -11.87 -16.68
N GLY A 292 -1.11 -12.11 -16.70
CA GLY A 292 -2.12 -11.25 -17.34
C GLY A 292 -3.15 -10.67 -16.39
N ARG A 293 -3.11 -11.01 -15.10
CA ARG A 293 -3.98 -10.47 -14.04
C ARG A 293 -3.12 -10.08 -12.84
N ILE A 294 -3.04 -8.80 -12.53
CA ILE A 294 -2.14 -8.28 -11.49
C ILE A 294 -2.97 -7.63 -10.39
N ALA A 295 -2.74 -8.02 -9.14
CA ALA A 295 -3.33 -7.40 -7.96
C ALA A 295 -2.24 -6.79 -7.07
N SER A 296 -2.17 -5.47 -7.04
CA SER A 296 -1.22 -4.70 -6.23
C SER A 296 -2.00 -3.97 -5.13
N VAL A 297 -2.14 -4.61 -3.98
CA VAL A 297 -2.97 -4.12 -2.85
C VAL A 297 -2.08 -3.34 -1.89
N SER A 298 -2.47 -2.13 -1.48
CA SER A 298 -1.68 -1.29 -0.56
C SER A 298 -0.16 -1.34 -0.79
N PRO A 299 0.34 -1.12 -2.03
CA PRO A 299 1.67 -1.55 -2.38
C PRO A 299 2.77 -0.68 -1.77
N SER A 300 3.90 -1.28 -1.39
CA SER A 300 5.07 -0.57 -0.87
C SER A 300 5.89 0.11 -1.98
N TYR A 301 5.24 0.91 -2.82
CA TYR A 301 5.90 1.63 -3.91
C TYR A 301 6.91 2.67 -3.44
N TRP A 302 6.87 3.08 -2.17
CA TRP A 302 7.87 3.92 -1.50
C TRP A 302 9.27 3.31 -1.44
N TRP A 303 9.39 1.98 -1.64
CA TRP A 303 10.65 1.25 -1.53
C TRP A 303 11.77 1.86 -2.39
N ASN A 304 12.99 1.91 -1.82
CA ASN A 304 14.21 2.39 -2.47
C ASN A 304 14.02 3.70 -3.25
N ALA A 305 13.53 4.73 -2.54
CA ALA A 305 13.25 6.06 -3.09
C ALA A 305 12.25 6.02 -4.26
N ARG A 306 11.12 5.35 -4.03
CA ARG A 306 9.99 5.29 -4.98
C ARG A 306 10.34 4.66 -6.33
N GLU A 307 11.21 3.64 -6.33
CA GLU A 307 11.73 3.08 -7.59
C GLU A 307 10.62 2.56 -8.53
N ALA A 308 9.51 2.09 -7.96
CA ALA A 308 8.36 1.57 -8.70
C ALA A 308 7.70 2.61 -9.61
N VAL A 309 7.68 3.89 -9.19
CA VAL A 309 7.17 5.00 -10.01
C VAL A 309 8.01 5.15 -11.29
N GLY A 310 9.32 4.90 -11.19
CA GLY A 310 10.24 4.93 -12.34
C GLY A 310 10.06 3.77 -13.33
N TRP A 311 9.28 2.74 -13.00
CA TRP A 311 9.07 1.57 -13.87
C TRP A 311 8.01 1.78 -14.94
N VAL A 312 7.19 2.83 -14.85
CA VAL A 312 6.07 3.09 -15.77
C VAL A 312 6.46 2.95 -17.25
N PRO A 313 7.58 3.53 -17.75
CA PRO A 313 7.97 3.35 -19.15
C PRO A 313 8.21 1.88 -19.53
N ALA A 314 8.92 1.12 -18.68
CA ALA A 314 9.21 -0.28 -18.95
C ALA A 314 7.95 -1.16 -18.91
N LEU A 315 6.99 -0.84 -18.03
CA LEU A 315 5.69 -1.50 -17.98
C LEU A 315 4.88 -1.26 -19.26
N LEU A 316 4.93 -0.05 -19.80
CA LEU A 316 4.22 0.34 -21.03
C LEU A 316 4.82 -0.28 -22.30
N ASP A 317 6.15 -0.46 -22.32
CA ASP A 317 6.90 -1.10 -23.41
C ASP A 317 6.72 -2.63 -23.43
N GLY A 318 6.32 -3.23 -22.29
CA GLY A 318 6.06 -4.66 -22.17
C GLY A 318 4.82 -5.15 -22.91
N ARG A 319 4.60 -6.47 -22.91
CA ARG A 319 3.40 -7.07 -23.50
C ARG A 319 2.16 -6.80 -22.63
N ARG A 320 1.23 -6.00 -23.16
CA ARG A 320 0.02 -5.56 -22.43
C ARG A 320 -1.29 -6.11 -22.96
N ASP A 321 -1.31 -6.77 -24.11
CA ASP A 321 -2.56 -7.26 -24.72
C ASP A 321 -3.36 -8.15 -23.77
N GLY A 322 -4.57 -7.71 -23.42
CA GLY A 322 -5.47 -8.43 -22.51
C GLY A 322 -5.03 -8.49 -21.05
N VAL A 323 -4.10 -7.62 -20.62
CA VAL A 323 -3.73 -7.47 -19.20
C VAL A 323 -4.87 -6.81 -18.43
N ARG A 324 -5.00 -7.16 -17.16
CA ARG A 324 -5.78 -6.41 -16.16
C ARG A 324 -4.91 -6.14 -14.94
N VAL A 325 -4.75 -4.87 -14.59
CA VAL A 325 -3.95 -4.41 -13.45
C VAL A 325 -4.85 -3.71 -12.43
N TRP A 326 -4.94 -4.27 -11.22
CA TRP A 326 -5.61 -3.66 -10.09
C TRP A 326 -4.58 -3.04 -9.15
N ILE A 327 -4.80 -1.79 -8.78
CA ILE A 327 -4.04 -1.08 -7.74
C ILE A 327 -5.05 -0.58 -6.69
N ASP A 328 -4.73 -0.74 -5.42
CA ASP A 328 -5.49 -0.06 -4.35
C ASP A 328 -4.57 0.47 -3.25
N ALA A 329 -5.11 1.41 -2.47
CA ALA A 329 -4.48 1.94 -1.27
C ALA A 329 -5.56 2.58 -0.37
N GLY A 330 -5.31 2.60 0.92
CA GLY A 330 -6.16 3.25 1.91
C GLY A 330 -5.60 4.60 2.38
N ASN A 331 -6.50 5.55 2.65
CA ASN A 331 -6.15 6.89 3.12
C ASN A 331 -5.82 6.96 4.62
N ALA A 332 -5.94 5.84 5.34
CA ALA A 332 -5.44 5.69 6.72
C ALA A 332 -4.18 4.81 6.76
N GLU A 333 -3.44 4.71 5.65
CA GLU A 333 -2.19 3.95 5.54
C GLU A 333 -0.95 4.83 5.66
N GLY A 334 -0.36 4.91 6.86
CA GLY A 334 0.88 5.66 7.08
C GLY A 334 0.65 7.15 7.38
N GLY A 335 1.73 7.92 7.33
CA GLY A 335 1.70 9.36 7.61
C GLY A 335 1.32 10.19 6.39
N ASP A 336 0.64 11.30 6.66
CA ASP A 336 0.41 12.42 5.76
C ASP A 336 1.40 13.53 6.17
N GLU A 337 2.58 13.55 5.53
CA GLU A 337 3.68 14.42 5.94
C GLU A 337 3.45 15.90 5.57
N ASP A 338 2.65 16.17 4.54
CA ASP A 338 2.37 17.53 4.04
C ASP A 338 0.99 18.07 4.46
N GLY A 339 0.13 17.22 5.02
CA GLY A 339 -1.14 17.57 5.63
C GLY A 339 -2.26 17.78 4.61
N ASP A 340 -2.15 17.21 3.40
CA ASP A 340 -3.13 17.39 2.32
C ASP A 340 -4.34 16.42 2.42
N GLY A 341 -4.29 15.48 3.37
CA GLY A 341 -5.30 14.46 3.64
C GLY A 341 -5.10 13.15 2.88
N TRP A 342 -4.00 12.97 2.15
CA TRP A 342 -3.60 11.75 1.46
C TRP A 342 -2.29 11.23 2.04
N THR A 343 -2.20 9.92 2.21
CA THR A 343 -0.95 9.33 2.68
C THR A 343 0.00 9.09 1.52
N SER A 344 1.30 9.10 1.82
CA SER A 344 2.36 8.77 0.85
C SER A 344 2.13 7.44 0.11
N VAL A 345 1.49 6.45 0.75
CA VAL A 345 1.12 5.18 0.13
C VAL A 345 0.13 5.38 -1.01
N VAL A 346 -0.89 6.21 -0.79
CA VAL A 346 -1.89 6.49 -1.82
C VAL A 346 -1.30 7.33 -2.95
N GLU A 347 -0.49 8.34 -2.61
CA GLU A 347 0.20 9.15 -3.61
C GLU A 347 1.11 8.31 -4.51
N ASP A 348 1.83 7.34 -3.95
CA ASP A 348 2.69 6.44 -4.71
C ASP A 348 1.89 5.48 -5.61
N ALA A 349 0.84 4.85 -5.06
CA ALA A 349 -0.07 3.99 -5.81
C ALA A 349 -0.68 4.73 -7.00
N ARG A 350 -1.11 5.97 -6.74
CA ARG A 350 -1.70 6.87 -7.74
C ARG A 350 -0.69 7.34 -8.77
N SER A 351 0.55 7.64 -8.39
CA SER A 351 1.61 8.02 -9.33
C SER A 351 1.87 6.93 -10.37
N VAL A 352 1.90 5.66 -9.95
CA VAL A 352 2.01 4.53 -10.88
C VAL A 352 0.76 4.38 -11.74
N PHE A 353 -0.43 4.45 -11.13
CA PHE A 353 -1.70 4.33 -11.85
C PHE A 353 -1.86 5.39 -12.96
N GLU A 354 -1.70 6.67 -12.61
CA GLU A 354 -1.84 7.79 -13.54
C GLU A 354 -0.78 7.71 -14.63
N GLY A 355 0.48 7.38 -14.29
CA GLY A 355 1.53 7.20 -15.28
C GLY A 355 1.23 6.11 -16.31
N LEU A 356 0.58 5.01 -15.90
CA LEU A 356 0.15 3.94 -16.80
C LEU A 356 -1.05 4.37 -17.67
N VAL A 357 -2.01 5.10 -17.10
CA VAL A 357 -3.17 5.64 -17.84
C VAL A 357 -2.75 6.68 -18.87
N ASP A 358 -1.91 7.65 -18.48
CA ASP A 358 -1.33 8.66 -19.38
C ASP A 358 -0.46 8.02 -20.48
N GLY A 359 0.17 6.89 -20.15
CA GLY A 359 0.90 6.03 -21.07
C GLY A 359 0.04 5.20 -22.02
N GLY A 360 -1.29 5.25 -21.88
CA GLY A 360 -2.25 4.64 -22.79
C GLY A 360 -2.89 3.33 -22.32
N MET A 361 -2.74 2.95 -21.04
CA MET A 361 -3.60 1.90 -20.47
C MET A 361 -5.03 2.42 -20.32
N ARG A 362 -6.02 1.62 -20.74
CA ARG A 362 -7.42 2.05 -20.73
C ARG A 362 -8.08 1.79 -19.37
N PHE A 363 -8.43 2.85 -18.66
CA PHE A 363 -9.36 2.77 -17.53
C PHE A 363 -10.82 2.71 -18.02
N PRO A 364 -11.71 1.89 -17.42
CA PRO A 364 -11.46 0.90 -16.36
C PRO A 364 -11.19 -0.53 -16.89
N ASP A 365 -10.94 -0.70 -18.19
CA ASP A 365 -10.93 -2.02 -18.85
C ASP A 365 -9.62 -2.82 -18.64
N GLU A 366 -8.48 -2.13 -18.60
CA GLU A 366 -7.13 -2.70 -18.48
C GLU A 366 -6.46 -2.37 -17.15
N ILE A 367 -6.86 -1.26 -16.52
CA ILE A 367 -6.33 -0.81 -15.24
C ILE A 367 -7.44 -0.23 -14.37
N ALA A 368 -7.37 -0.49 -13.07
CA ALA A 368 -8.27 0.03 -12.06
C ALA A 368 -7.49 0.54 -10.84
N LEU A 369 -7.97 1.62 -10.25
CA LEU A 369 -7.55 2.14 -8.96
C LEU A 369 -8.74 2.10 -8.00
N GLN A 370 -8.53 1.63 -6.78
CA GLN A 370 -9.46 1.84 -5.68
C GLN A 370 -8.73 2.51 -4.52
N GLU A 371 -9.10 3.76 -4.24
CA GLU A 371 -8.69 4.43 -3.00
C GLU A 371 -9.75 4.18 -1.95
N ASP A 372 -9.35 3.83 -0.73
CA ASP A 372 -10.28 3.54 0.36
C ASP A 372 -10.13 4.58 1.48
N ALA A 373 -11.17 5.38 1.70
CA ALA A 373 -11.11 6.51 2.61
C ALA A 373 -10.76 6.09 4.06
N ASP A 374 -11.25 4.93 4.49
CA ASP A 374 -11.05 4.41 5.84
C ASP A 374 -10.02 3.28 5.88
N GLY A 375 -9.42 2.97 4.72
CA GLY A 375 -8.51 1.86 4.54
C GLY A 375 -7.22 2.06 5.34
N GLN A 376 -6.96 1.14 6.26
CA GLN A 376 -5.69 1.01 7.00
C GLN A 376 -4.79 -0.04 6.34
N HIS A 377 -3.54 -0.16 6.81
CA HIS A 377 -2.55 -1.06 6.23
C HIS A 377 -2.55 -2.42 6.96
N ASN A 378 -3.63 -3.20 6.84
CA ASN A 378 -3.79 -4.48 7.53
C ASN A 378 -4.69 -5.49 6.78
N GLU A 379 -4.68 -6.75 7.21
CA GLU A 379 -5.42 -7.84 6.55
C GLU A 379 -6.92 -7.63 6.47
N ARG A 380 -7.52 -6.98 7.46
CA ARG A 380 -8.97 -6.74 7.49
C ARG A 380 -9.40 -5.82 6.35
N THR A 381 -8.70 -4.71 6.18
CA THR A 381 -9.05 -3.72 5.14
C THR A 381 -8.72 -4.25 3.75
N TRP A 382 -7.67 -5.08 3.61
CA TRP A 382 -7.43 -5.83 2.37
C TRP A 382 -8.56 -6.82 2.06
N ALA A 383 -9.06 -7.54 3.06
CA ALA A 383 -10.20 -8.44 2.92
C ALA A 383 -11.48 -7.69 2.50
N ASP A 384 -11.72 -6.48 3.03
CA ASP A 384 -12.88 -5.64 2.69
C ASP A 384 -12.85 -5.20 1.21
N ARG A 385 -11.66 -4.96 0.64
CA ARG A 385 -11.47 -4.59 -0.78
C ARG A 385 -11.43 -5.77 -1.74
N LEU A 386 -11.10 -6.97 -1.25
CA LEU A 386 -10.94 -8.17 -2.07
C LEU A 386 -12.15 -8.50 -2.98
N PRO A 387 -13.42 -8.31 -2.58
CA PRO A 387 -14.54 -8.63 -3.45
C PRO A 387 -14.56 -7.80 -4.74
N ALA A 388 -14.25 -6.49 -4.65
CA ALA A 388 -14.22 -5.59 -5.80
C ALA A 388 -13.07 -5.96 -6.74
N LEU A 389 -11.88 -6.21 -6.17
CA LEU A 389 -10.70 -6.70 -6.87
C LEU A 389 -11.01 -7.99 -7.65
N MET A 390 -11.59 -8.99 -6.99
CA MET A 390 -11.85 -10.29 -7.61
C MET A 390 -12.88 -10.21 -8.73
N VAL A 391 -13.94 -9.42 -8.54
CA VAL A 391 -14.93 -9.15 -9.59
C VAL A 391 -14.28 -8.47 -10.79
N TRP A 392 -13.38 -7.52 -10.56
CA TRP A 392 -12.73 -6.79 -11.65
C TRP A 392 -11.72 -7.67 -12.42
N LEU A 393 -10.94 -8.51 -11.73
CA LEU A 393 -9.97 -9.41 -12.38
C LEU A 393 -10.62 -10.60 -13.11
N TRP A 394 -11.64 -11.22 -12.52
CA TRP A 394 -12.16 -12.53 -12.93
C TRP A 394 -13.65 -12.55 -13.30
N GLY A 395 -14.33 -11.41 -13.19
CA GLY A 395 -15.70 -11.25 -13.67
C GLY A 395 -15.77 -10.78 -15.12
N GLU A 396 -17.00 -10.63 -15.63
CA GLU A 396 -17.29 -10.14 -16.99
C GLU A 396 -16.91 -8.65 -17.21
N GLY A 397 -16.25 -8.03 -16.23
CA GLY A 397 -15.92 -6.61 -16.19
C GLY A 397 -16.99 -5.79 -15.47
N PRO A 398 -16.66 -4.55 -15.07
CA PRO A 398 -17.55 -3.72 -14.26
C PRO A 398 -18.79 -3.19 -15.03
N GLY A 399 -18.81 -3.31 -16.37
CA GLY A 399 -19.84 -2.70 -17.21
C GLY A 399 -19.71 -1.17 -17.25
N PRO A 400 -20.73 -0.43 -17.74
CA PRO A 400 -20.71 1.02 -17.70
C PRO A 400 -20.83 1.54 -16.26
N ALA A 401 -20.17 2.66 -15.99
CA ALA A 401 -20.35 3.38 -14.73
C ALA A 401 -21.82 3.79 -14.55
N GLN A 402 -22.31 3.70 -13.31
CA GLN A 402 -23.71 3.92 -12.94
C GLN A 402 -23.92 5.19 -12.12
N ARG A 403 -22.92 5.60 -11.35
CA ARG A 403 -23.00 6.74 -10.43
C ARG A 403 -21.60 7.28 -10.15
N LEU A 404 -21.50 8.58 -9.90
CA LEU A 404 -20.30 9.21 -9.38
C LEU A 404 -20.45 9.53 -7.88
N SER A 405 -19.31 9.61 -7.19
CA SER A 405 -19.17 10.22 -5.88
C SER A 405 -17.94 11.13 -5.89
N ILE A 406 -18.03 12.29 -5.24
CA ILE A 406 -16.86 13.12 -4.96
C ILE A 406 -16.37 12.78 -3.57
N ARG A 407 -15.05 12.59 -3.42
CA ARG A 407 -14.37 12.51 -2.14
C ARG A 407 -13.47 13.71 -1.96
N LEU A 408 -13.67 14.36 -0.82
CA LEU A 408 -12.70 15.24 -0.18
C LEU A 408 -12.25 14.52 1.11
N PRO A 409 -10.98 14.69 1.52
CA PRO A 409 -10.51 14.21 2.82
C PRO A 409 -11.40 14.71 3.96
N PHE A 410 -11.83 15.97 3.89
CA PHE A 410 -12.70 16.61 4.89
C PHE A 410 -13.83 17.41 4.22
N PRO A 411 -15.05 17.42 4.78
CA PRO A 411 -16.17 18.19 4.24
C PRO A 411 -16.07 19.70 4.51
N THR A 412 -15.22 20.10 5.46
CA THR A 412 -14.95 21.50 5.82
C THR A 412 -13.49 21.82 5.57
N LEU A 413 -13.22 22.88 4.81
CA LEU A 413 -11.88 23.34 4.48
C LEU A 413 -11.56 24.65 5.20
N LEU A 414 -10.29 24.86 5.54
CA LEU A 414 -9.79 26.14 6.06
C LEU A 414 -9.42 27.06 4.90
N VAL A 415 -9.70 28.36 5.03
CA VAL A 415 -9.24 29.36 4.06
C VAL A 415 -7.72 29.24 3.86
N GLY A 416 -7.29 29.19 2.60
CA GLY A 416 -5.92 28.98 2.16
C GLY A 416 -5.53 27.52 1.97
N ALA A 417 -6.35 26.56 2.40
CA ALA A 417 -6.10 25.14 2.16
C ALA A 417 -6.23 24.82 0.67
N THR A 418 -5.27 24.04 0.17
CA THR A 418 -5.40 23.34 -1.11
C THR A 418 -5.59 21.87 -0.79
N THR A 419 -6.63 21.26 -1.34
CA THR A 419 -7.02 19.89 -0.96
C THR A 419 -7.27 19.06 -2.21
N PRO A 420 -6.70 17.85 -2.31
CA PRO A 420 -6.90 17.03 -3.49
C PRO A 420 -8.30 16.45 -3.53
N ILE A 421 -8.83 16.32 -4.74
CA ILE A 421 -10.14 15.71 -4.99
C ILE A 421 -9.97 14.33 -5.62
N SER A 422 -10.77 13.38 -5.16
CA SER A 422 -11.03 12.13 -5.88
C SER A 422 -12.46 12.09 -6.38
N VAL A 423 -12.67 11.55 -7.57
CA VAL A 423 -13.98 11.20 -8.08
C VAL A 423 -14.02 9.69 -8.23
N ASP A 424 -14.99 9.04 -7.61
CA ASP A 424 -15.19 7.61 -7.74
C ASP A 424 -16.37 7.32 -8.65
N ALA A 425 -16.23 6.30 -9.46
CA ALA A 425 -17.30 5.75 -10.26
C ALA A 425 -17.75 4.41 -9.67
N ARG A 426 -19.06 4.27 -9.46
CA ARG A 426 -19.69 3.02 -9.10
C ARG A 426 -20.08 2.23 -10.32
N TYR A 427 -19.74 0.95 -10.33
CA TYR A 427 -20.00 0.01 -11.42
C TYR A 427 -20.93 -1.12 -10.99
N LEU A 428 -21.20 -2.05 -11.93
CA LEU A 428 -22.11 -3.15 -11.69
C LEU A 428 -21.66 -4.00 -10.48
N GLY A 429 -22.62 -4.20 -9.58
CA GLY A 429 -22.44 -5.02 -8.39
C GLY A 429 -21.48 -4.42 -7.37
N ASP A 430 -21.58 -3.09 -7.23
CA ASP A 430 -21.04 -2.26 -6.15
C ASP A 430 -19.52 -2.17 -6.09
N VAL A 431 -18.88 -2.34 -7.25
CA VAL A 431 -17.45 -2.06 -7.44
C VAL A 431 -17.27 -0.54 -7.56
N TRP A 432 -16.51 0.05 -6.64
CA TRP A 432 -16.15 1.46 -6.67
C TRP A 432 -14.70 1.60 -7.13
N LEU A 433 -14.49 2.37 -8.20
CA LEU A 433 -13.14 2.66 -8.72
C LEU A 433 -12.91 4.16 -8.73
N THR A 434 -11.72 4.57 -8.33
CA THR A 434 -11.23 5.94 -8.45
C THR A 434 -11.00 6.27 -9.93
N VAL A 435 -11.64 7.32 -10.41
CA VAL A 435 -11.49 7.83 -11.78
C VAL A 435 -10.14 8.56 -11.90
N PRO A 436 -9.38 8.37 -13.00
CA PRO A 436 -8.14 9.12 -13.26
C PRO A 436 -8.35 10.62 -13.08
N ARG A 437 -7.45 11.29 -12.36
CA ARG A 437 -7.68 12.67 -11.88
C ARG A 437 -7.94 13.66 -13.02
N THR A 438 -7.36 13.43 -14.20
CA THR A 438 -7.50 14.31 -15.38
C THR A 438 -8.79 14.09 -16.18
N ALA A 439 -9.54 13.02 -15.90
CA ALA A 439 -10.72 12.63 -16.67
C ALA A 439 -12.02 13.37 -16.29
N PRO A 440 -12.36 13.60 -15.00
CA PRO A 440 -13.59 14.31 -14.66
C PRO A 440 -13.50 15.81 -14.93
N GLN A 441 -14.62 16.42 -15.33
CA GLN A 441 -14.77 17.87 -15.36
C GLN A 441 -15.26 18.35 -13.99
N LEU A 442 -14.56 19.32 -13.41
CA LEU A 442 -14.83 19.85 -12.08
C LEU A 442 -15.21 21.33 -12.15
N GLU A 443 -16.27 21.70 -11.45
CA GLU A 443 -16.79 23.07 -11.40
C GLU A 443 -17.27 23.41 -9.99
N SER A 444 -16.98 24.64 -9.53
CA SER A 444 -17.52 25.19 -8.28
C SER A 444 -18.67 26.15 -8.58
N SER A 445 -19.75 26.08 -7.81
CA SER A 445 -20.85 27.04 -7.89
C SER A 445 -20.45 28.47 -7.52
N ASP A 446 -19.41 28.62 -6.69
CA ASP A 446 -18.83 29.90 -6.31
C ASP A 446 -17.29 29.81 -6.24
N PRO A 447 -16.59 30.11 -7.34
CA PRO A 447 -15.13 30.12 -7.39
C PRO A 447 -14.47 31.15 -6.47
N THR A 448 -15.23 32.08 -5.89
CA THR A 448 -14.70 33.05 -4.91
C THR A 448 -14.65 32.50 -3.49
N VAL A 449 -15.37 31.40 -3.23
CA VAL A 449 -15.34 30.62 -1.98
C VAL A 449 -14.45 29.39 -2.16
N LEU A 450 -14.66 28.65 -3.25
CA LEU A 450 -13.96 27.40 -3.54
C LEU A 450 -13.45 27.40 -4.99
N GLY A 451 -12.16 27.64 -5.17
CA GLY A 451 -11.48 27.54 -6.45
C GLY A 451 -11.28 26.08 -6.85
N VAL A 452 -11.27 25.81 -8.16
CA VAL A 452 -10.91 24.49 -8.70
C VAL A 452 -9.68 24.67 -9.57
N VAL A 453 -8.58 24.02 -9.20
CA VAL A 453 -7.29 24.13 -9.88
C VAL A 453 -6.82 22.73 -10.22
N GLY A 454 -6.93 22.36 -11.51
CA GLY A 454 -6.60 21.01 -11.96
C GLY A 454 -7.46 19.96 -11.25
N THR A 455 -6.84 19.23 -10.32
CA THR A 455 -7.42 18.09 -9.61
C THR A 455 -7.59 18.34 -8.12
N GLU A 456 -7.51 19.62 -7.73
CA GLU A 456 -7.53 20.11 -6.36
C GLU A 456 -8.57 21.22 -6.24
N VAL A 457 -9.04 21.43 -5.01
CA VAL A 457 -9.79 22.64 -4.64
C VAL A 457 -8.94 23.53 -3.76
N GLU A 458 -9.06 24.83 -4.01
CA GLU A 458 -8.48 25.88 -3.18
C GLU A 458 -9.61 26.54 -2.39
N ALA A 459 -9.49 26.52 -1.07
CA ALA A 459 -10.41 27.24 -0.18
C ALA A 459 -10.06 28.73 -0.17
N VAL A 460 -10.78 29.54 -0.95
CA VAL A 460 -10.41 30.95 -1.22
C VAL A 460 -10.93 31.91 -0.14
N ALA A 461 -12.16 31.71 0.32
CA ALA A 461 -12.79 32.57 1.33
C ALA A 461 -13.88 31.79 2.07
N ALA A 462 -14.16 32.18 3.33
CA ALA A 462 -15.22 31.56 4.10
C ALA A 462 -16.59 31.69 3.42
N GLY A 463 -17.34 30.59 3.41
CA GLY A 463 -18.62 30.49 2.72
C GLY A 463 -19.01 29.05 2.42
N GLU A 464 -20.09 28.89 1.67
CA GLU A 464 -20.55 27.60 1.17
C GLU A 464 -20.48 27.59 -0.36
N ALA A 465 -19.99 26.50 -0.94
CA ALA A 465 -19.99 26.28 -2.37
C ALA A 465 -20.32 24.82 -2.68
N THR A 466 -20.98 24.58 -3.81
CA THR A 466 -21.24 23.22 -4.31
C THR A 466 -20.21 22.88 -5.39
N LEU A 467 -19.42 21.84 -5.14
CA LEU A 467 -18.51 21.24 -6.12
C LEU A 467 -19.29 20.25 -6.98
N THR A 468 -19.18 20.38 -8.30
CA THR A 468 -19.81 19.49 -9.27
C THR A 468 -18.74 18.72 -10.04
N ALA A 469 -18.91 17.40 -10.15
CA ALA A 469 -18.07 16.52 -10.95
C ALA A 469 -18.89 15.86 -12.05
N ARG A 470 -18.35 15.87 -13.28
CA ARG A 470 -18.94 15.23 -14.45
C ARG A 470 -17.96 14.28 -15.11
N TRP A 471 -18.41 13.08 -15.46
CA TRP A 471 -17.61 12.12 -16.20
C TRP A 471 -18.51 11.24 -17.07
N GLY A 472 -18.27 11.24 -18.38
CA GLY A 472 -19.21 10.67 -19.35
C GLY A 472 -20.57 11.38 -19.29
N ASP A 473 -21.64 10.59 -19.18
CA ASP A 473 -23.02 11.09 -19.04
C ASP A 473 -23.44 11.25 -17.55
N LEU A 474 -22.53 11.04 -16.61
CA LEU A 474 -22.81 11.09 -15.17
C LEU A 474 -22.39 12.43 -14.57
N GLU A 475 -23.16 12.86 -13.57
CA GLU A 475 -22.92 14.06 -12.77
C GLU A 475 -23.18 13.76 -11.29
N THR A 476 -22.39 14.36 -10.40
CA THR A 476 -22.66 14.40 -8.96
C THR A 476 -22.19 15.72 -8.37
N THR A 477 -22.74 16.06 -7.20
CA THR A 477 -22.36 17.26 -6.46
C THR A 477 -21.95 16.93 -5.02
N LEU A 478 -21.16 17.81 -4.42
CA LEU A 478 -20.78 17.79 -3.02
C LEU A 478 -20.82 19.23 -2.49
N ASP A 479 -21.56 19.46 -1.40
CA ASP A 479 -21.54 20.75 -0.72
C ASP A 479 -20.29 20.84 0.15
N VAL A 480 -19.55 21.93 0.00
CA VAL A 480 -18.28 22.20 0.68
C VAL A 480 -18.43 23.47 1.51
N THR A 481 -18.04 23.38 2.78
CA THR A 481 -17.99 24.54 3.66
C THR A 481 -16.55 24.99 3.79
N VAL A 482 -16.29 26.28 3.58
CA VAL A 482 -15.00 26.91 3.84
C VAL A 482 -15.14 27.81 5.06
N VAL A 483 -14.22 27.68 6.02
CA VAL A 483 -14.22 28.49 7.25
C VAL A 483 -12.88 29.21 7.42
N ASP A 484 -12.90 30.40 8.00
CA ASP A 484 -11.68 31.20 8.25
C ASP A 484 -10.81 30.55 9.35
N GLU A 485 -11.44 29.94 10.35
CA GLU A 485 -10.77 29.39 11.52
C GLU A 485 -11.48 28.09 11.94
N ALA A 486 -10.68 27.11 12.39
CA ALA A 486 -11.18 25.87 12.94
C ALA A 486 -10.85 25.81 14.42
N HIS A 487 -11.85 25.51 15.24
CA HIS A 487 -11.71 25.46 16.69
C HIS A 487 -12.28 24.16 17.22
N THR A 488 -11.40 23.22 17.57
CA THR A 488 -11.76 21.96 18.21
C THR A 488 -11.39 22.03 19.68
N PRO A 489 -12.36 22.17 20.61
CA PRO A 489 -12.06 22.29 22.03
C PRO A 489 -11.47 21.00 22.57
N ILE A 490 -10.47 21.10 23.44
CA ILE A 490 -9.95 19.96 24.20
C ILE A 490 -9.87 20.28 25.70
N GLU A 491 -10.28 19.33 26.54
CA GLU A 491 -10.07 19.32 27.99
C GLU A 491 -9.25 18.08 28.37
N VAL A 492 -8.12 18.29 29.04
CA VAL A 492 -7.25 17.23 29.56
C VAL A 492 -7.25 17.28 31.08
N ARG A 493 -7.46 16.14 31.72
CA ARG A 493 -7.24 15.93 33.15
C ARG A 493 -5.96 15.16 33.37
N VAL A 494 -5.14 15.63 34.30
CA VAL A 494 -3.86 15.01 34.65
C VAL A 494 -3.88 14.50 36.09
N PRO A 495 -3.08 13.47 36.43
CA PRO A 495 -3.14 12.88 37.75
C PRO A 495 -2.47 13.80 38.80
N PRO A 496 -2.80 13.66 40.10
CA PRO A 496 -2.32 14.56 41.16
C PRO A 496 -0.79 14.64 41.30
N GLU A 497 -0.08 13.59 40.92
CA GLU A 497 1.38 13.51 40.88
C GLU A 497 2.03 14.35 39.76
N THR A 498 1.23 14.94 38.89
CA THR A 498 1.74 15.86 37.85
C THR A 498 2.37 17.09 38.51
N PRO A 499 3.62 17.46 38.16
CA PRO A 499 4.27 18.66 38.71
C PRO A 499 3.41 19.91 38.49
N ALA A 500 3.35 20.79 39.50
CA ALA A 500 2.48 21.96 39.47
C ALA A 500 2.83 22.99 38.39
N ASP A 501 4.08 22.97 37.90
CA ASP A 501 4.61 23.80 36.81
C ASP A 501 4.70 23.05 35.47
N ALA A 502 4.14 21.84 35.39
CA ALA A 502 4.16 21.06 34.16
C ALA A 502 3.39 21.78 33.05
N MET A 503 4.05 21.90 31.90
CA MET A 503 3.41 22.19 30.62
C MET A 503 2.82 20.89 30.07
N VAL A 504 1.59 20.96 29.54
CA VAL A 504 0.91 19.81 28.93
C VAL A 504 0.68 20.11 27.47
N TRP A 505 1.03 19.16 26.62
CA TRP A 505 1.02 19.30 25.17
C TRP A 505 0.14 18.23 24.54
N VAL A 506 -0.43 18.56 23.40
CA VAL A 506 -1.04 17.62 22.46
C VAL A 506 -0.05 17.43 21.31
N ALA A 507 0.31 16.18 21.03
CA ALA A 507 1.13 15.79 19.89
C ALA A 507 0.29 14.87 19.00
N GLY A 508 0.14 15.18 17.72
CA GLY A 508 -0.74 14.41 16.84
C GLY A 508 -0.26 14.34 15.40
N ASP A 509 -0.98 13.55 14.60
CA ASP A 509 -0.68 13.25 13.20
C ASP A 509 -0.74 14.47 12.27
N LEU A 510 -1.70 15.37 12.47
CA LEU A 510 -1.86 16.55 11.64
C LEU A 510 -0.73 17.58 11.83
N ALA A 511 -0.43 18.33 10.76
CA ALA A 511 0.54 19.44 10.81
C ALA A 511 0.20 20.49 11.88
N THR A 512 -1.10 20.79 12.08
CA THR A 512 -1.58 21.70 13.13
C THR A 512 -1.42 21.13 14.55
N LEU A 513 -1.18 19.81 14.67
CA LEU A 513 -0.85 19.12 15.92
C LEU A 513 0.65 18.82 16.07
N GLY A 514 1.46 19.32 15.14
CA GLY A 514 2.92 19.22 15.18
C GLY A 514 3.50 17.92 14.60
N THR A 515 2.72 17.12 13.86
CA THR A 515 3.22 15.93 13.13
C THR A 515 4.04 14.99 14.03
N TRP A 516 3.45 14.57 15.14
CA TRP A 516 4.06 13.76 16.20
C TRP A 516 5.28 14.37 16.88
N ARG A 517 5.43 15.69 16.83
CA ARG A 517 6.36 16.40 17.71
C ARG A 517 5.76 16.44 19.12
N ALA A 518 6.49 15.90 20.11
CA ALA A 518 5.99 15.76 21.48
C ALA A 518 5.57 17.09 22.12
N ASP A 519 6.14 18.22 21.69
CA ASP A 519 5.76 19.60 22.05
C ASP A 519 4.95 20.29 20.94
N GLY A 520 3.92 19.60 20.42
CA GLY A 520 3.06 20.06 19.33
C GLY A 520 2.24 21.31 19.70
N VAL A 521 1.14 21.13 20.43
CA VAL A 521 0.21 22.20 20.83
C VAL A 521 0.17 22.32 22.34
N LEU A 522 0.57 23.49 22.87
CA LEU A 522 0.55 23.78 24.29
C LEU A 522 -0.88 24.01 24.79
N LEU A 523 -1.24 23.38 25.91
CA LEU A 523 -2.51 23.62 26.59
C LEU A 523 -2.38 24.63 27.72
N GLU A 524 -3.45 25.37 27.97
CA GLU A 524 -3.55 26.33 29.06
C GLU A 524 -4.04 25.65 30.34
N ALA A 525 -3.37 25.92 31.47
CA ALA A 525 -3.79 25.41 32.76
C ALA A 525 -5.11 26.08 33.20
N ALA A 526 -6.14 25.27 33.44
CA ALA A 526 -7.47 25.71 33.90
C ALA A 526 -7.69 25.48 35.42
N GLY A 527 -6.66 24.99 36.13
CA GLY A 527 -6.70 24.69 37.56
C GLY A 527 -7.27 23.30 37.89
N ASP A 528 -7.02 22.82 39.11
CA ASP A 528 -7.46 21.51 39.62
C ASP A 528 -7.05 20.32 38.71
N GLY A 529 -5.81 20.34 38.21
CA GLY A 529 -5.30 19.30 37.31
C GLY A 529 -5.96 19.29 35.93
N ARG A 530 -6.61 20.39 35.51
CA ARG A 530 -7.19 20.53 34.17
C ARG A 530 -6.38 21.45 33.29
N TYR A 531 -6.30 21.06 32.03
CA TYR A 531 -5.70 21.81 30.94
C TYR A 531 -6.70 21.91 29.80
N THR A 532 -6.78 23.07 29.15
CA THR A 532 -7.72 23.33 28.06
C THR A 532 -7.01 23.96 26.88
N GLY A 533 -7.50 23.71 25.68
CA GLY A 533 -7.01 24.34 24.46
C GLY A 533 -8.04 24.35 23.35
N LEU A 534 -7.71 25.05 22.28
CA LEU A 534 -8.43 25.02 21.01
C LEU A 534 -7.45 24.50 19.97
N LEU A 535 -7.76 23.33 19.41
CA LEU A 535 -6.97 22.72 18.35
C LEU A 535 -7.46 23.27 17.00
N GLU A 536 -6.52 23.64 16.13
CA GLU A 536 -6.80 24.12 14.77
C GLU A 536 -7.09 22.94 13.84
N ILE A 537 -8.23 22.27 14.06
CA ILE A 537 -8.65 21.08 13.31
C ILE A 537 -10.05 21.33 12.73
N PRO A 538 -10.22 21.27 11.39
CA PRO A 538 -11.50 21.53 10.73
C PRO A 538 -12.62 20.60 11.21
N PRO A 539 -13.87 21.09 11.31
CA PRO A 539 -15.02 20.25 11.59
C PRO A 539 -15.12 19.02 10.68
N GLY A 540 -15.20 17.83 11.29
CA GLY A 540 -15.30 16.55 10.59
C GLY A 540 -13.96 15.91 10.22
N ALA A 541 -12.82 16.58 10.42
CA ALA A 541 -11.51 15.99 10.16
C ALA A 541 -11.13 14.97 11.26
N PRO A 542 -10.90 13.68 10.94
CA PRO A 542 -10.30 12.75 11.88
C PRO A 542 -8.85 13.14 12.20
N PHE A 543 -8.42 12.87 13.43
CA PHE A 543 -7.05 13.04 13.85
C PHE A 543 -6.69 12.09 14.97
N GLU A 544 -5.42 11.74 15.04
CA GLU A 544 -4.82 10.99 16.12
C GLU A 544 -3.93 11.87 17.00
N TYR A 545 -3.92 11.61 18.31
CA TYR A 545 -3.09 12.38 19.22
C TYR A 545 -2.68 11.61 20.48
N LYS A 546 -1.64 12.13 21.14
CA LYS A 546 -1.19 11.76 22.48
C LYS A 546 -0.98 13.00 23.33
N ILE A 547 -1.11 12.82 24.64
CA ILE A 547 -0.79 13.85 25.63
C ILE A 547 0.62 13.65 26.18
N THR A 548 1.41 14.71 26.22
CA THR A 548 2.79 14.71 26.73
C THR A 548 3.04 15.88 27.67
N ARG A 549 4.21 15.90 28.31
CA ARG A 549 4.76 17.08 29.00
C ARG A 549 5.96 17.70 28.27
N GLY A 550 6.01 17.54 26.94
CA GLY A 550 6.97 18.16 26.02
C GLY A 550 8.00 17.19 25.43
N THR A 551 8.04 15.94 25.88
CA THR A 551 8.92 14.90 25.32
C THR A 551 8.24 13.53 25.31
N TRP A 552 8.71 12.61 24.47
CA TRP A 552 8.23 11.22 24.45
C TRP A 552 8.60 10.40 25.71
N GLU A 553 9.52 10.92 26.52
CA GLU A 553 9.87 10.36 27.83
C GLU A 553 8.84 10.72 28.90
N THR A 554 7.99 11.72 28.63
CA THR A 554 6.97 12.25 29.54
C THR A 554 5.54 12.07 29.01
N VAL A 555 5.36 11.11 28.09
CA VAL A 555 4.07 10.76 27.49
C VAL A 555 3.16 10.03 28.47
N GLU A 556 1.86 10.16 28.26
CA GLU A 556 0.85 9.37 28.97
C GLU A 556 1.04 7.84 28.80
N LYS A 557 0.62 7.09 29.83
CA LYS A 557 0.63 5.62 29.88
C LYS A 557 -0.65 5.08 30.48
N GLY A 558 -0.85 3.77 30.29
CA GLY A 558 -1.88 3.03 30.98
C GLY A 558 -1.62 2.92 32.49
N PRO A 559 -2.59 2.44 33.26
CA PRO A 559 -2.50 2.37 34.73
C PRO A 559 -1.26 1.63 35.24
N ASN A 560 -0.82 0.59 34.52
CA ASN A 560 0.32 -0.26 34.89
C ASN A 560 1.64 0.22 34.26
N GLY A 561 1.63 1.34 33.53
CA GLY A 561 2.79 1.88 32.80
C GLY A 561 2.96 1.31 31.39
N GLU A 562 1.99 0.53 30.92
CA GLU A 562 1.89 0.04 29.55
C GLU A 562 1.71 1.17 28.54
N GLU A 563 2.13 0.93 27.30
CA GLU A 563 1.78 1.79 26.17
C GLU A 563 0.27 1.81 25.98
N ILE A 564 -0.25 2.96 25.55
CA ILE A 564 -1.63 3.09 25.09
C ILE A 564 -1.62 3.40 23.60
N GLU A 565 -2.66 2.97 22.90
CA GLU A 565 -2.93 3.38 21.52
C GLU A 565 -3.03 4.91 21.41
N ASN A 566 -2.91 5.42 20.19
CA ASN A 566 -3.20 6.82 19.92
C ASN A 566 -4.67 7.12 20.21
N ARG A 567 -4.94 8.27 20.83
CA ARG A 567 -6.30 8.76 20.97
C ARG A 567 -6.79 9.23 19.62
N ARG A 568 -8.08 9.07 19.34
CA ARG A 568 -8.72 9.49 18.09
C ARG A 568 -9.76 10.57 18.38
N GLY A 569 -9.81 11.60 17.56
CA GLY A 569 -10.78 12.69 17.65
C GLY A 569 -11.36 13.05 16.29
N ILE A 570 -12.46 13.81 16.32
CA ILE A 570 -13.08 14.42 15.14
C ILE A 570 -13.10 15.93 15.37
N GLY A 571 -12.57 16.70 14.41
CA GLY A 571 -12.54 18.15 14.50
C GLY A 571 -13.95 18.74 14.64
N GLY A 572 -14.05 19.87 15.34
CA GLY A 572 -15.30 20.51 15.74
C GLY A 572 -15.99 19.87 16.95
N GLU A 573 -15.71 18.61 17.27
CA GLU A 573 -16.25 17.95 18.47
C GLU A 573 -15.37 18.21 19.71
N PRO A 574 -15.96 18.46 20.90
CA PRO A 574 -15.17 18.63 22.12
C PRO A 574 -14.44 17.33 22.51
N GLN A 575 -13.12 17.40 22.59
CA GLN A 575 -12.28 16.30 23.04
C GLN A 575 -12.10 16.30 24.56
N ARG A 576 -12.12 15.12 25.16
CA ARG A 576 -11.85 14.93 26.59
C ARG A 576 -10.83 13.82 26.76
N ALA A 577 -9.72 14.14 27.42
CA ALA A 577 -8.70 13.15 27.77
C ALA A 577 -8.47 13.13 29.28
N GLU A 578 -8.26 11.93 29.81
CA GLU A 578 -7.80 11.71 31.18
C GLU A 578 -6.48 10.95 31.10
N VAL A 579 -5.41 11.61 31.53
CA VAL A 579 -4.09 10.99 31.70
C VAL A 579 -4.12 10.30 33.06
N VAL A 580 -3.95 8.98 33.04
CA VAL A 580 -3.91 8.19 34.28
C VAL A 580 -2.51 8.20 34.88
N ARG A 581 -1.47 8.19 34.03
CA ARG A 581 -0.08 8.07 34.45
C ARG A 581 0.86 8.68 33.43
N TRP A 582 2.02 9.15 33.90
CA TRP A 582 3.13 9.59 33.06
C TRP A 582 4.24 8.54 33.03
N ARG A 583 4.89 8.38 31.88
CA ARG A 583 5.98 7.42 31.68
C ARG A 583 7.14 7.56 32.68
N ASP A 584 7.56 8.79 32.96
CA ASP A 584 8.68 9.14 33.83
C ASP A 584 8.28 9.25 35.31
N ILE A 585 6.99 9.17 35.63
CA ILE A 585 6.50 9.20 37.01
C ILE A 585 6.05 7.78 37.39
N VAL A 586 6.93 7.11 38.13
CA VAL A 586 6.65 5.82 38.76
C VAL A 586 5.99 6.09 40.13
N PRO A 587 4.94 5.34 40.53
CA PRO A 587 4.29 5.46 41.83
C PRO A 587 5.23 5.42 43.04
#